data_AF-A0A920FH44-F1
#
_entry.id   AF-A0A920FH44-F1
#
_cell.length_a   1.000
_cell.length_b   1.000
_cell.length_c   1.000
_cell.angle_alpha   90.00
_cell.angle_beta   90.00
_cell.angle_gamma   90.00
#
_symmetry.space_group_name_H-M   'P 1'
#
loop_
_entity.id
_entity.type
_entity.pdbx_description
1 polymer ?
#
loop_
_entity_poly.entity_id
_entity_poly.type
_entity_poly.pdbx_seq_one_letter_code
_entity_poly.pdbx_strand_id
1 'polypeptide(L)'
;MNNFRTEVSIQKSSLELNHNRPILSYGSCFAFEIFKKLRNYGFHIQHPGGVIYNPISILDIILRGLNNISYVSKDLVRNRNTHFSWFHNGKDYHDVSSEKLIHQLNDENKVVKDLLKNKPIILITFGTAYVYELQSTSQIVANCHKQNSALFRKRKLTVEEIITPWKNLIQHVDARIYFHG
;
A
#
# COMPACT_ATOMS: atom_id res chain seq x y z
N MET A 1 19.77 -23.62 -40.35
CA MET A 1 19.13 -24.02 -39.08
C MET A 1 18.03 -23.01 -38.80
N ASN A 2 16.76 -23.41 -38.87
CA ASN A 2 15.65 -22.52 -38.53
C ASN A 2 15.45 -22.55 -37.02
N ASN A 3 15.51 -21.38 -36.38
CA ASN A 3 15.21 -21.23 -34.96
C ASN A 3 13.71 -21.49 -34.73
N PHE A 4 13.38 -22.58 -34.02
CA PHE A 4 12.01 -22.94 -33.62
C PHE A 4 11.52 -22.18 -32.38
N ARG A 5 12.10 -21.01 -32.10
CA ARG A 5 11.75 -20.17 -30.95
C ARG A 5 11.67 -18.72 -31.42
N THR A 6 10.68 -18.01 -30.92
CA THR A 6 10.58 -16.56 -31.09
C THR A 6 11.69 -15.90 -30.29
N GLU A 7 12.65 -15.30 -30.97
CA GLU A 7 13.62 -14.42 -30.33
C GLU A 7 12.91 -13.13 -29.92
N VAL A 8 12.68 -12.97 -28.62
CA VAL A 8 12.11 -11.75 -28.07
C VAL A 8 13.25 -10.81 -27.72
N SER A 9 13.39 -9.73 -28.48
CA SER A 9 14.27 -8.62 -28.11
C SER A 9 13.58 -7.80 -27.02
N ILE A 10 14.06 -7.95 -25.78
CA ILE A 10 13.54 -7.19 -24.64
C ILE A 10 14.22 -5.82 -24.63
N GLN A 11 13.45 -4.78 -24.94
CA GLN A 11 13.93 -3.41 -24.81
C GLN A 11 14.24 -3.09 -23.34
N LYS A 12 15.34 -2.36 -23.10
CA LYS A 12 15.72 -1.96 -21.75
C LYS A 12 14.64 -1.07 -21.16
N SER A 13 14.15 -1.43 -19.97
CA SER A 13 13.16 -0.63 -19.24
C SER A 13 13.76 0.70 -18.79
N SER A 14 12.94 1.75 -18.79
CA SER A 14 13.28 3.05 -18.18
C SER A 14 13.30 3.01 -16.65
N LEU A 15 12.73 1.95 -16.05
CA LEU A 15 12.85 1.65 -14.63
C LEU A 15 14.16 0.92 -14.36
N GLU A 16 15.14 1.63 -13.83
CA GLU A 16 16.38 1.04 -13.34
C GLU A 16 16.28 0.76 -11.83
N LEU A 17 16.21 -0.52 -11.48
CA LEU A 17 16.29 -0.99 -10.10
C LEU A 17 17.74 -1.36 -9.79
N ASN A 18 18.22 -0.96 -8.61
CA ASN A 18 19.52 -1.38 -8.08
C ASN A 18 19.43 -1.58 -6.55
N HIS A 19 20.42 -2.25 -5.97
CA HIS A 19 20.44 -2.58 -4.54
C HIS A 19 20.70 -1.39 -3.62
N ASN A 20 21.18 -0.26 -4.14
CA ASN A 20 21.55 0.91 -3.34
C ASN A 20 20.37 1.84 -3.06
N ARG A 21 19.23 1.61 -3.70
CA ARG A 21 18.04 2.45 -3.56
C ARG A 21 16.87 1.65 -2.96
N PRO A 22 16.27 2.12 -1.85
CA PRO A 22 15.12 1.43 -1.28
C PRO A 22 13.90 1.53 -2.18
N ILE A 23 13.01 0.55 -2.04
CA ILE A 23 11.78 0.45 -2.80
C ILE A 23 10.60 0.35 -1.82
N LEU A 24 9.58 1.17 -2.03
CA LEU A 24 8.27 1.01 -1.42
C LEU A 24 7.33 0.47 -2.51
N SER A 25 6.69 -0.66 -2.25
CA SER A 25 5.72 -1.26 -3.15
C SER A 25 4.34 -1.23 -2.52
N TYR A 26 3.32 -0.84 -3.28
CA TYR A 26 1.93 -0.87 -2.85
C TYR A 26 1.05 -1.41 -3.96
N GLY A 27 -0.01 -2.12 -3.58
CA GLY A 27 -1.07 -2.45 -4.52
C GLY A 27 -1.63 -3.85 -4.39
N SER A 28 -2.04 -4.37 -5.54
CA SER A 28 -2.68 -5.68 -5.71
C SER A 28 -1.79 -6.87 -5.34
N CYS A 29 -2.36 -8.09 -5.41
CA CYS A 29 -1.61 -9.33 -5.22
C CYS A 29 -0.39 -9.43 -6.15
N PHE A 30 -0.48 -8.86 -7.37
CA PHE A 30 0.66 -8.81 -8.28
C PHE A 30 1.83 -8.01 -7.68
N ALA A 31 1.58 -6.82 -7.14
CA ALA A 31 2.62 -6.04 -6.46
C ALA A 31 3.22 -6.79 -5.26
N PHE A 32 2.40 -7.53 -4.51
CA PHE A 32 2.89 -8.35 -3.40
C PHE A 32 3.79 -9.52 -3.86
N GLU A 33 3.46 -10.19 -4.97
CA GLU A 33 4.33 -11.22 -5.55
C GLU A 33 5.66 -10.64 -6.06
N ILE A 34 5.62 -9.47 -6.71
CA ILE A 34 6.82 -8.76 -7.14
C ILE A 34 7.66 -8.33 -5.93
N PHE A 35 7.03 -7.84 -4.86
CA PHE A 35 7.69 -7.54 -3.60
C PHE A 35 8.46 -8.75 -3.06
N LYS A 36 7.80 -9.91 -2.92
CA LYS A 36 8.45 -11.13 -2.45
C LYS A 36 9.61 -11.54 -3.34
N LYS A 37 9.43 -11.49 -4.66
CA LYS A 37 10.47 -11.83 -5.64
C LYS A 37 11.69 -10.92 -5.51
N LEU A 38 11.50 -9.60 -5.50
CA LEU A 38 12.60 -8.63 -5.36
C LEU A 38 13.30 -8.76 -4.00
N ARG A 39 12.54 -8.98 -2.92
CA ARG A 39 13.11 -9.24 -1.60
C ARG A 39 14.00 -10.49 -1.59
N ASN A 40 13.57 -11.56 -2.24
CA ASN A 40 14.37 -12.79 -2.38
C ASN A 40 15.65 -12.57 -3.20
N TYR A 41 15.66 -11.60 -4.11
CA TYR A 41 16.87 -11.20 -4.85
C TYR A 41 17.74 -10.19 -4.10
N GLY A 42 17.44 -9.87 -2.83
CA GLY A 42 18.27 -8.97 -2.01
C GLY A 42 18.03 -7.49 -2.25
N PHE A 43 16.92 -7.09 -2.87
CA PHE A 43 16.52 -5.69 -2.90
C PHE A 43 16.02 -5.24 -1.54
N HIS A 44 16.37 -4.02 -1.14
CA HIS A 44 15.75 -3.36 0.00
C HIS A 44 14.36 -2.87 -0.40
N ILE A 45 13.35 -3.71 -0.19
CA ILE A 45 11.96 -3.42 -0.56
C ILE A 45 11.01 -3.69 0.62
N GLN A 46 9.99 -2.85 0.76
CA GLN A 46 8.91 -3.01 1.74
C GLN A 46 7.55 -2.95 1.04
N HIS A 47 6.54 -3.60 1.62
CA HIS A 47 5.14 -3.58 1.15
C HIS A 47 4.17 -3.26 2.29
N PRO A 48 4.16 -2.00 2.78
CA PRO A 48 3.35 -1.57 3.93
C PRO A 48 1.85 -1.58 3.63
N GLY A 49 1.02 -1.74 4.65
CA GLY A 49 -0.44 -1.80 4.49
C GLY A 49 -1.00 -3.14 3.98
N GLY A 50 -0.13 -4.02 3.46
CA GLY A 50 -0.51 -5.25 2.77
C GLY A 50 -1.16 -5.02 1.41
N VAL A 51 -1.92 -6.00 0.92
CA VAL A 51 -2.50 -5.95 -0.42
C VAL A 51 -3.67 -4.96 -0.47
N ILE A 52 -3.47 -3.77 -1.01
CA ILE A 52 -4.49 -2.71 -1.07
C ILE A 52 -4.80 -2.39 -2.52
N TYR A 53 -6.07 -2.44 -2.91
CA TYR A 53 -6.45 -2.27 -4.32
C TYR A 53 -6.85 -0.84 -4.69
N ASN A 54 -7.40 -0.07 -3.75
CA ASN A 54 -7.96 1.24 -4.07
C ASN A 54 -6.91 2.36 -3.87
N PRO A 55 -6.88 3.40 -4.72
CA PRO A 55 -5.87 4.46 -4.68
C PRO A 55 -5.81 5.26 -3.39
N ILE A 56 -6.95 5.42 -2.70
CA ILE A 56 -7.04 6.31 -1.53
C ILE A 56 -6.46 5.63 -0.30
N SER A 57 -6.77 4.36 -0.06
CA SER A 57 -6.19 3.62 1.06
C SER A 57 -4.68 3.43 0.93
N ILE A 58 -4.15 3.29 -0.29
CA ILE A 58 -2.69 3.29 -0.52
C ILE A 58 -2.10 4.64 -0.11
N LEU A 59 -2.75 5.73 -0.56
CA LEU A 59 -2.31 7.08 -0.26
C LEU A 59 -2.32 7.36 1.25
N ASP A 60 -3.35 6.88 1.98
CA ASP A 60 -3.45 7.04 3.43
C ASP A 60 -2.23 6.46 4.16
N ILE A 61 -1.75 5.28 3.77
CA ILE A 61 -0.56 4.65 4.35
C ILE A 61 0.69 5.51 4.09
N ILE A 62 0.87 5.98 2.85
CA ILE A 62 2.01 6.82 2.48
C ILE A 62 1.99 8.14 3.26
N LEU A 63 0.83 8.81 3.31
CA LEU A 63 0.67 10.09 3.99
C LEU A 63 0.83 9.98 5.50
N ARG A 64 0.36 8.89 6.13
CA ARG A 64 0.58 8.65 7.56
C ARG A 64 2.08 8.52 7.88
N GLY A 65 2.83 7.79 7.05
CA GLY A 65 4.29 7.66 7.20
C GLY A 65 5.01 8.98 6.96
N LEU A 66 4.68 9.68 5.87
CA LEU A 66 5.26 10.97 5.52
C LEU A 66 5.06 12.00 6.63
N ASN A 67 3.86 12.09 7.19
CA ASN A 67 3.49 13.06 8.22
C ASN A 67 3.79 12.57 9.65
N ASN A 68 4.38 11.39 9.82
CA ASN A 68 4.69 10.80 11.12
C ASN A 68 3.46 10.71 12.06
N ILE A 69 2.30 10.41 11.49
CA ILE A 69 1.05 10.27 12.26
C ILE A 69 1.03 8.88 12.86
N SER A 70 1.12 8.80 14.19
CA SER A 70 1.11 7.51 14.90
C SER A 70 -0.29 6.90 14.95
N TYR A 71 -0.36 5.58 14.83
CA TYR A 71 -1.56 4.81 15.15
C TYR A 71 -1.76 4.76 16.65
N VAL A 72 -3.02 4.92 17.07
CA VAL A 72 -3.43 4.82 18.48
C VAL A 72 -4.64 3.88 18.61
N SER A 73 -5.07 3.60 19.83
CA SER A 73 -6.18 2.68 20.12
C SER A 73 -7.48 3.00 19.37
N LYS A 74 -7.73 4.28 19.05
CA LYS A 74 -8.91 4.72 18.27
C LYS A 74 -8.85 4.32 16.79
N ASP A 75 -7.67 4.00 16.26
CA ASP A 75 -7.47 3.53 14.89
C ASP A 75 -7.71 2.01 14.77
N LEU A 76 -7.94 1.31 15.89
CA LEU A 76 -8.23 -0.11 15.92
C LEU A 76 -9.72 -0.41 16.10
N VAL A 77 -10.15 -1.50 15.50
CA VAL A 77 -11.48 -2.08 15.70
C VAL A 77 -11.33 -3.41 16.41
N ARG A 78 -12.07 -3.56 17.50
CA ARG A 78 -12.20 -4.84 18.19
C ARG A 78 -13.27 -5.70 17.52
N ASN A 79 -12.89 -6.93 17.17
CA ASN A 79 -13.80 -7.96 16.70
C ASN A 79 -13.57 -9.22 17.54
N ARG A 80 -14.52 -9.51 18.44
CA ARG A 80 -14.43 -10.56 19.46
C ARG A 80 -13.16 -10.38 20.33
N ASN A 81 -12.22 -11.31 20.21
CA ASN A 81 -10.96 -11.33 20.96
C ASN A 81 -9.77 -10.83 20.14
N THR A 82 -10.01 -10.29 18.95
CA THR A 82 -8.97 -9.78 18.04
C THR A 82 -9.20 -8.30 17.73
N HIS A 83 -8.15 -7.61 17.34
CA HIS A 83 -8.15 -6.23 16.88
C HIS A 83 -7.63 -6.16 15.45
N PHE A 84 -8.08 -5.19 14.67
CA PHE A 84 -7.57 -4.91 13.33
C PHE A 84 -7.65 -3.41 13.02
N SER A 85 -7.00 -2.98 11.94
CA SER A 85 -7.09 -1.61 11.43
C SER A 85 -7.82 -1.56 10.09
N TRP A 86 -8.74 -0.61 9.91
CA TRP A 86 -9.40 -0.38 8.63
C TRP A 86 -8.44 0.03 7.51
N PHE A 87 -7.27 0.58 7.86
CA PHE A 87 -6.28 1.10 6.92
C PHE A 87 -5.38 0.01 6.32
N HIS A 88 -5.43 -1.21 6.85
CA HIS A 88 -4.53 -2.30 6.45
C HIS A 88 -5.29 -3.52 5.97
N ASN A 89 -4.65 -4.33 5.13
CA ASN A 89 -5.17 -5.61 4.67
C ASN A 89 -4.19 -6.75 4.93
N GLY A 90 -4.66 -7.83 5.53
CA GLY A 90 -3.88 -9.04 5.73
C GLY A 90 -4.05 -9.60 7.12
N LYS A 91 -3.72 -10.89 7.27
CA LYS A 91 -3.76 -11.57 8.57
C LYS A 91 -2.76 -10.97 9.56
N ASP A 92 -1.62 -10.47 9.06
CA ASP A 92 -0.58 -9.86 9.88
C ASP A 92 -1.02 -8.55 10.55
N TYR A 93 -2.14 -7.96 10.11
CA TYR A 93 -2.73 -6.77 10.71
C TYR A 93 -3.88 -7.10 11.67
N HIS A 94 -3.85 -8.29 12.25
CA HIS A 94 -4.75 -8.73 13.31
C HIS A 94 -3.94 -9.22 14.52
N ASP A 95 -4.30 -8.80 15.73
CA ASP A 95 -3.70 -9.32 16.96
C ASP A 95 -4.73 -9.34 18.11
N VAL A 96 -4.54 -10.23 19.09
CA VAL A 96 -5.36 -10.26 20.31
C VAL A 96 -5.02 -9.10 21.25
N SER A 97 -3.79 -8.59 21.23
CA SER A 97 -3.32 -7.41 21.97
C SER A 97 -3.36 -6.18 21.07
N SER A 98 -4.16 -5.20 21.48
CA SER A 98 -4.18 -3.87 20.88
C SER A 98 -2.81 -3.20 20.91
N GLU A 99 -2.07 -3.37 21.99
CA GLU A 99 -0.77 -2.74 22.21
C GLU A 99 0.26 -3.28 21.23
N LYS A 100 0.31 -4.61 21.05
CA LYS A 100 1.19 -5.25 20.07
C LYS A 100 0.87 -4.80 18.66
N LEU A 101 -0.41 -4.77 18.29
CA LEU A 101 -0.81 -4.31 16.96
C LEU A 101 -0.43 -2.85 16.75
N ILE A 102 -0.72 -1.95 17.70
CA ILE A 102 -0.31 -0.54 17.62
C ILE A 102 1.19 -0.39 17.46
N HIS A 103 2.00 -1.15 18.22
CA HIS A 103 3.45 -1.12 18.10
C HIS A 103 3.89 -1.54 16.69
N GLN A 104 3.38 -2.66 16.18
CA GLN A 104 3.68 -3.14 14.83
C GLN A 104 3.30 -2.11 13.75
N LEU A 105 2.10 -1.52 13.83
CA LEU A 105 1.65 -0.53 12.85
C LEU A 105 2.54 0.72 12.88
N ASN A 106 2.99 1.14 14.06
CA ASN A 106 3.89 2.28 14.21
C ASN A 106 5.33 1.99 13.78
N ASP A 107 5.82 0.76 13.96
CA ASP A 107 7.11 0.32 13.42
C ASP A 107 7.09 0.35 11.90
N GLU A 108 6.03 -0.17 11.27
CA GLU A 108 5.85 -0.10 9.82
C GLU A 108 5.77 1.36 9.34
N ASN A 109 5.02 2.21 10.06
CA ASN A 109 4.92 3.64 9.76
C ASN A 109 6.29 4.35 9.83
N LYS A 110 7.12 3.99 10.82
CA LYS A 110 8.49 4.50 10.95
C LYS A 110 9.38 4.02 9.79
N VAL A 111 9.25 2.76 9.38
CA VAL A 111 9.94 2.24 8.19
C VAL A 111 9.56 3.05 6.95
N VAL A 112 8.27 3.31 6.71
CA VAL A 112 7.81 4.14 5.58
C VAL A 112 8.46 5.53 5.63
N LYS A 113 8.39 6.19 6.79
CA LYS A 113 9.02 7.51 7.00
C LYS A 113 10.51 7.50 6.68
N ASP A 114 11.24 6.52 7.19
CA ASP A 114 12.70 6.45 7.02
C ASP A 114 13.09 6.08 5.59
N LEU A 115 12.30 5.26 4.90
CA LEU A 115 12.50 5.00 3.47
C LEU A 115 12.21 6.24 2.62
N LEU A 116 11.15 7.00 2.91
CA LEU A 116 10.81 8.22 2.19
C LEU A 116 11.92 9.28 2.26
N LYS A 117 12.64 9.40 3.38
CA LYS A 117 13.83 10.28 3.49
C LYS A 117 14.98 9.90 2.56
N ASN A 118 15.07 8.62 2.21
CA ASN A 118 16.13 8.07 1.36
C ASN A 118 15.76 8.02 -0.12
N LYS A 119 14.83 8.89 -0.53
CA LYS A 119 14.37 9.08 -1.92
C LYS A 119 14.05 7.74 -2.59
N PRO A 120 13.09 6.95 -2.09
CA PRO A 120 12.88 5.59 -2.57
C PRO A 120 12.35 5.59 -4.01
N ILE A 121 12.34 4.42 -4.62
CA ILE A 121 11.44 4.14 -5.75
C ILE A 121 10.11 3.70 -5.16
N ILE A 122 9.01 4.32 -5.58
CA ILE A 122 7.65 3.94 -5.15
C ILE A 122 6.96 3.25 -6.33
N LEU A 123 6.63 1.97 -6.17
CA LEU A 123 5.92 1.17 -7.16
C LEU A 123 4.45 1.02 -6.76
N ILE A 124 3.53 1.47 -7.60
CA ILE A 124 2.09 1.48 -7.33
C ILE A 124 1.36 0.61 -8.36
N THR A 125 0.52 -0.32 -7.90
CA THR A 125 -0.46 -1.01 -8.75
C THR A 125 -1.88 -0.85 -8.22
N PHE A 126 -2.68 -0.02 -8.88
CA PHE A 126 -4.10 0.11 -8.52
C PHE A 126 -4.87 -1.10 -9.03
N GLY A 127 -5.73 -1.65 -8.18
CA GLY A 127 -6.58 -2.79 -8.52
C GLY A 127 -8.04 -2.44 -8.77
N THR A 128 -8.52 -1.27 -8.31
CA THR A 128 -9.90 -0.84 -8.54
C THR A 128 -10.10 0.64 -8.22
N ALA A 129 -11.08 1.28 -8.87
CA ALA A 129 -11.60 2.59 -8.47
C ALA A 129 -12.80 2.48 -7.50
N TYR A 130 -13.25 1.26 -7.16
CA TYR A 130 -14.31 1.07 -6.17
C TYR A 130 -13.74 1.09 -4.75
N VAL A 131 -14.37 1.88 -3.89
CA VAL A 131 -14.07 1.96 -2.46
C VAL A 131 -15.26 1.48 -1.64
N TYR A 132 -14.95 1.05 -0.41
CA TYR A 132 -15.94 0.82 0.64
C TYR A 132 -15.75 1.88 1.71
N GLU A 133 -16.82 2.57 2.04
CA GLU A 133 -16.83 3.64 3.04
C GLU A 133 -17.66 3.21 4.24
N LEU A 134 -17.15 3.42 5.45
CA LEU A 134 -17.96 3.26 6.65
C LEU A 134 -19.11 4.25 6.62
N GLN A 135 -20.35 3.77 6.76
CA GLN A 135 -21.53 4.64 6.76
C GLN A 135 -21.54 5.61 7.94
N SER A 136 -20.91 5.23 9.07
CA SER A 136 -20.87 6.03 10.29
C SER A 136 -19.92 7.23 10.22
N THR A 137 -18.84 7.14 9.44
CA THR A 137 -17.76 8.15 9.45
C THR A 137 -17.36 8.62 8.05
N SER A 138 -17.89 8.02 6.99
CA SER A 138 -17.44 8.18 5.60
C SER A 138 -15.97 7.79 5.36
N GLN A 139 -15.31 7.13 6.31
CA GLN A 139 -13.93 6.65 6.16
C GLN A 139 -13.85 5.57 5.09
N ILE A 140 -13.00 5.77 4.07
CA ILE A 140 -12.64 4.73 3.11
C ILE A 140 -11.75 3.69 3.80
N VAL A 141 -12.08 2.41 3.64
CA VAL A 141 -11.34 1.30 4.25
C VAL A 141 -10.51 0.54 3.21
N ALA A 142 -9.31 0.10 3.61
CA ALA A 142 -8.44 -0.74 2.78
C ALA A 142 -9.00 -2.16 2.63
N ASN A 143 -9.65 -2.68 3.67
CA ASN A 143 -10.34 -3.97 3.67
C ASN A 143 -11.58 -3.93 4.58
N CYS A 144 -12.65 -4.64 4.21
CA CYS A 144 -13.87 -4.76 5.02
C CYS A 144 -13.74 -5.78 6.18
N HIS A 145 -12.64 -6.53 6.25
CA HIS A 145 -12.32 -7.52 7.30
C HIS A 145 -13.44 -8.52 7.59
N LYS A 146 -14.15 -8.93 6.52
CA LYS A 146 -15.33 -9.82 6.54
C LYS A 146 -16.44 -9.33 7.50
N GLN A 147 -16.48 -8.04 7.81
CA GLN A 147 -17.53 -7.44 8.63
C GLN A 147 -18.84 -7.34 7.85
N ASN A 148 -19.93 -7.06 8.58
CA ASN A 148 -21.26 -6.94 7.98
C ASN A 148 -21.26 -5.88 6.87
N SER A 149 -21.73 -6.25 5.67
CA SER A 149 -21.79 -5.36 4.51
C SER A 149 -22.65 -4.13 4.75
N ALA A 150 -23.62 -4.18 5.66
CA ALA A 150 -24.46 -3.05 6.04
C ALA A 150 -23.68 -1.90 6.71
N LEU A 151 -22.46 -2.15 7.20
CA LEU A 151 -21.58 -1.09 7.72
C LEU A 151 -21.00 -0.21 6.61
N PHE A 152 -21.03 -0.68 5.37
CA PHE A 152 -20.30 -0.06 4.27
C PHE A 152 -21.24 0.45 3.18
N ARG A 153 -20.84 1.56 2.56
CA ARG A 153 -21.35 2.02 1.27
C ARG A 153 -20.27 1.77 0.22
N LYS A 154 -20.59 0.99 -0.81
CA LYS A 154 -19.71 0.82 -1.96
C LYS A 154 -19.96 1.94 -2.97
N ARG A 155 -18.90 2.62 -3.42
CA ARG A 155 -19.00 3.59 -4.51
C ARG A 155 -17.76 3.59 -5.38
N LYS A 156 -17.89 4.14 -6.59
CA LYS A 156 -16.78 4.35 -7.51
C LYS A 156 -16.21 5.76 -7.28
N LEU A 157 -14.90 5.86 -7.13
CA LEU A 157 -14.20 7.14 -7.11
C LEU A 157 -14.27 7.80 -8.50
N THR A 158 -14.43 9.12 -8.50
CA THR A 158 -14.20 9.93 -9.69
C THR A 158 -12.71 10.02 -10.01
N VAL A 159 -12.39 10.40 -11.24
CA VAL A 159 -11.01 10.61 -11.66
C VAL A 159 -10.36 11.71 -10.82
N GLU A 160 -11.08 12.79 -10.51
CA GLU A 160 -10.55 13.90 -9.71
C GLU A 160 -10.23 13.46 -8.28
N GLU A 161 -11.12 12.70 -7.63
CA GLU A 161 -10.86 12.14 -6.30
C GLU A 161 -9.56 11.31 -6.23
N ILE A 162 -9.15 10.69 -7.34
CA ILE A 162 -7.88 9.98 -7.42
C ILE A 162 -6.74 10.95 -7.76
N ILE A 163 -6.89 11.79 -8.78
CA ILE A 163 -5.78 12.58 -9.31
C ILE A 163 -5.36 13.71 -8.38
N THR A 164 -6.29 14.46 -7.78
CA THR A 164 -5.95 15.63 -6.95
C THR A 164 -5.01 15.26 -5.80
N PRO A 165 -5.32 14.27 -4.94
CA PRO A 165 -4.48 14.01 -3.77
C PRO A 165 -3.16 13.30 -4.16
N TRP A 166 -3.13 12.52 -5.25
CA TRP A 166 -1.90 11.93 -5.76
C TRP A 166 -0.96 12.96 -6.41
N LYS A 167 -1.50 13.94 -7.15
CA LYS A 167 -0.70 15.08 -7.65
C LYS A 167 -0.06 15.85 -6.49
N ASN A 168 -0.82 16.09 -5.42
CA ASN A 168 -0.30 16.74 -4.23
C ASN A 168 0.86 15.93 -3.62
N LEU A 169 0.69 14.61 -3.43
CA LEU A 169 1.78 13.74 -2.95
C LEU A 169 3.04 13.85 -3.82
N ILE A 170 2.89 13.74 -5.14
CA ILE A 170 4.02 13.77 -6.09
C ILE A 170 4.80 15.09 -6.01
N GLN A 171 4.11 16.21 -5.76
CA GLN A 171 4.75 17.52 -5.63
C GLN A 171 5.54 17.70 -4.32
N HIS A 172 5.20 16.94 -3.27
CA HIS A 172 5.78 17.11 -1.93
C HIS A 172 6.72 15.98 -1.50
N VAL A 173 6.82 14.91 -2.28
CA VAL A 173 7.69 13.77 -1.99
C VAL A 173 8.83 13.71 -3.00
N ASP A 174 10.07 13.78 -2.50
CA ASP A 174 11.29 13.57 -3.30
C ASP A 174 11.53 12.06 -3.54
N ALA A 175 10.69 11.45 -4.38
CA ALA A 175 10.76 10.03 -4.75
C ALA A 175 10.43 9.82 -6.24
N ARG A 176 10.93 8.72 -6.81
CA ARG A 176 10.52 8.30 -8.16
C ARG A 176 9.31 7.39 -8.04
N ILE A 177 8.14 7.86 -8.47
CA ILE A 177 6.88 7.10 -8.41
C ILE A 177 6.56 6.51 -9.79
N TYR A 178 6.35 5.19 -9.83
CA TYR A 178 5.95 4.45 -11.02
C TYR A 178 4.58 3.82 -10.80
N PHE A 179 3.62 4.19 -11.64
CA PHE A 179 2.30 3.59 -11.70
C PHE A 179 2.32 2.48 -12.74
N HIS A 180 1.85 1.29 -12.37
CA HIS A 180 1.73 0.14 -13.26
C HIS A 180 0.31 -0.41 -13.18
N GLY A 181 -0.29 -0.70 -14.33
CA GLY A 181 -1.66 -1.17 -14.49
C GLY A 181 -1.77 -2.22 -15.57
#